data_AF-K1KP54-F1
#
_entry.id   AF-K1KP54-F1
#
_cell.length_a   1.000
_cell.length_b   1.000
_cell.length_c   1.000
_cell.angle_alpha   90.00
_cell.angle_beta   90.00
_cell.angle_gamma   90.00
#
_symmetry.space_group_name_H-M   'P 1'
#
loop_
_entity.id
_entity.type
_entity.pdbx_description
1 polymer ?
#
loop_
_entity_poly.entity_id
_entity_poly.type
_entity_poly.pdbx_seq_one_letter_code
_entity_poly.pdbx_strand_id
1 'polypeptide(L)'
;MQIPFFGLYEKVQLILTNKIEEFHYYGYDSITEQDLWKYCIDKVWRKRDVQNMRLHELTAGIFGATASEVLSYMQIKDFKRNELNLKLSNEELQGLFHPLKE
;
A
#
# COMPACT_ATOMS: atom_id res chain seq x y z
N MET A 1 10.34 -0.66 7.80
CA MET A 1 9.42 -0.72 6.64
C MET A 1 10.26 -0.96 5.40
N GLN A 2 10.00 -2.02 4.64
CA GLN A 2 10.66 -2.25 3.35
C GLN A 2 9.74 -1.78 2.24
N ILE A 3 10.20 -0.81 1.43
CA ILE A 3 9.49 -0.36 0.23
C ILE A 3 9.80 -1.38 -0.89
N PRO A 4 8.79 -2.07 -1.46
CA PRO A 4 9.04 -3.03 -2.53
C PRO A 4 9.62 -2.33 -3.76
N PHE A 5 10.55 -3.00 -4.45
CA PHE A 5 11.20 -2.46 -5.65
C PHE A 5 11.83 -1.07 -5.44
N PHE A 6 12.53 -0.89 -4.31
CA PHE A 6 13.09 0.41 -3.89
C PHE A 6 13.88 1.14 -5.00
N GLY A 7 14.71 0.43 -5.77
CA GLY A 7 15.45 1.06 -6.87
C GLY A 7 14.59 1.59 -8.03
N LEU A 8 13.36 1.11 -8.19
CA LEU A 8 12.38 1.71 -9.12
C LEU A 8 11.62 2.85 -8.45
N TYR A 9 11.27 2.70 -7.17
CA TYR A 9 10.65 3.74 -6.35
C TYR A 9 11.49 5.03 -6.36
N GLU A 10 12.79 4.95 -6.10
CA GLU A 10 13.70 6.10 -6.15
C GLU A 10 13.73 6.77 -7.53
N LYS A 11 13.71 5.98 -8.61
CA LYS A 11 13.72 6.50 -9.98
C LYS A 11 12.47 7.31 -10.33
N VAL A 12 11.34 7.02 -9.69
CA VAL A 12 10.07 7.72 -9.93
C VAL A 12 9.68 8.66 -8.79
N GLN A 13 10.59 8.95 -7.85
CA GLN A 13 10.29 9.76 -6.68
C GLN A 13 9.68 11.12 -7.07
N LEU A 14 10.28 11.84 -8.03
CA LEU A 14 9.76 13.12 -8.51
C LEU A 14 8.31 13.01 -9.04
N ILE A 15 7.99 11.90 -9.71
CA ILE A 15 6.65 11.66 -10.26
C ILE A 15 5.65 11.38 -9.14
N LEU A 16 6.07 10.62 -8.12
CA LEU A 16 5.27 10.36 -6.93
C LEU A 16 5.00 11.64 -6.16
N THR A 17 6.03 12.45 -5.89
CA THR A 17 5.90 13.74 -5.21
C THR A 17 4.89 14.63 -5.92
N ASN A 18 5.03 14.83 -7.24
CA ASN A 18 4.10 15.65 -8.02
C ASN A 18 2.65 15.15 -7.94
N LYS A 19 2.45 13.82 -7.98
CA LYS A 19 1.10 13.22 -7.90
C LYS A 19 0.50 13.33 -6.50
N ILE A 20 1.33 13.24 -5.46
CA ILE A 20 0.89 13.43 -4.07
C ILE A 20 0.53 14.89 -3.82
N GLU A 21 1.33 15.85 -4.29
CA GLU A 21 1.02 17.27 -4.22
C GLU A 21 -0.32 17.58 -4.93
N GLU A 22 -0.61 16.95 -6.07
CA GLU A 22 -1.92 17.02 -6.73
C GLU A 22 -3.04 16.50 -5.80
N PHE A 23 -2.86 15.35 -5.16
CA PHE A 23 -3.86 14.80 -4.22
C PHE A 23 -4.09 15.71 -3.01
N HIS A 24 -3.02 16.25 -2.43
CA HIS A 24 -3.08 17.19 -1.31
C HIS A 24 -3.78 18.49 -1.71
N TYR A 25 -3.50 18.99 -2.91
CA TYR A 25 -4.19 20.16 -3.47
C TYR A 25 -5.72 19.95 -3.55
N TYR A 26 -6.18 18.72 -3.82
CA TYR A 26 -7.60 18.35 -3.82
C TYR A 26 -8.15 17.94 -2.44
N GLY A 27 -7.38 18.10 -1.36
CA GLY A 27 -7.81 17.84 0.03
C GLY A 27 -7.58 16.42 0.53
N TYR A 28 -6.76 15.61 -0.16
CA TYR A 28 -6.43 14.23 0.25
C TYR A 28 -5.07 14.14 0.97
N ASP A 29 -4.87 14.97 2.01
CA ASP A 29 -3.58 15.15 2.70
C ASP A 29 -3.05 13.88 3.41
N SER A 30 -3.91 12.90 3.67
CA SER A 30 -3.55 11.67 4.37
C SER A 30 -2.79 10.66 3.51
N ILE A 31 -2.77 10.84 2.19
CA ILE A 31 -2.15 9.89 1.25
C ILE A 31 -0.65 10.21 1.15
N THR A 32 0.20 9.20 1.37
CA THR A 32 1.65 9.32 1.22
C THR A 32 2.15 8.71 -0.10
N GLU A 33 3.37 9.07 -0.52
CA GLU A 33 4.03 8.46 -1.69
C GLU A 33 4.13 6.94 -1.57
N GLN A 34 4.36 6.43 -0.35
CA GLN A 34 4.45 5.00 -0.09
C GLN A 34 3.11 4.30 -0.28
N ASP A 35 2.02 4.95 0.10
CA ASP A 35 0.66 4.43 -0.07
C ASP A 35 0.29 4.34 -1.54
N LEU A 36 0.58 5.41 -2.29
CA LEU A 36 0.39 5.45 -3.74
C LEU A 36 1.24 4.37 -4.44
N TRP A 37 2.52 4.24 -4.09
CA TRP A 37 3.39 3.21 -4.66
C TRP A 37 2.86 1.79 -4.40
N LYS A 38 2.45 1.53 -3.17
CA LYS A 38 1.88 0.24 -2.76
C LYS A 38 0.55 -0.05 -3.46
N TYR A 39 -0.30 0.96 -3.65
CA TYR A 39 -1.49 0.86 -4.48
C TYR A 39 -1.13 0.50 -5.93
N CYS A 40 -0.16 1.17 -6.54
CA CYS A 40 0.26 0.89 -7.91
C CYS A 40 0.73 -0.56 -8.08
N ILE A 41 1.57 -1.08 -7.18
CA ILE A 41 2.03 -2.47 -7.23
C ILE A 41 0.86 -3.46 -7.11
N ASP A 42 0.00 -3.27 -6.11
CA ASP A 42 -1.02 -4.25 -5.78
C ASP A 42 -2.24 -4.22 -6.70
N LYS A 43 -2.54 -3.07 -7.30
CA LYS A 43 -3.76 -2.84 -8.10
C LYS A 43 -3.45 -2.53 -9.54
N VAL A 44 -2.65 -1.50 -9.82
CA VAL A 44 -2.39 -1.01 -11.18
C VAL A 44 -1.51 -1.99 -11.96
N TRP A 45 -0.50 -2.57 -11.30
CA TRP A 45 0.50 -3.46 -11.91
C TRP A 45 0.37 -4.92 -11.48
N ARG A 46 -0.77 -5.31 -10.90
CA ARG A 46 -1.00 -6.65 -10.31
C ARG A 46 -0.63 -7.83 -11.23
N LYS A 47 -0.72 -7.66 -12.55
CA LYS A 47 -0.43 -8.70 -13.56
C LYS A 47 0.81 -8.41 -14.39
N ARG A 48 1.61 -7.42 -14.01
CA ARG A 48 2.82 -7.00 -14.74
C ARG A 48 4.06 -7.39 -13.95
N ASP A 49 5.16 -7.58 -14.67
CA ASP A 49 6.47 -7.74 -14.07
C ASP A 49 7.07 -6.37 -13.76
N VAL A 50 6.84 -5.90 -12.52
CA VAL A 50 7.24 -4.57 -12.06
C VAL A 50 8.75 -4.35 -12.20
N GLN A 51 9.59 -5.38 -12.02
CA GLN A 51 11.05 -5.23 -12.08
C GLN A 51 11.56 -4.82 -13.46
N ASN A 52 10.83 -5.20 -14.51
CA ASN A 52 11.21 -4.97 -15.90
C ASN A 52 10.41 -3.85 -16.59
N MET A 53 9.53 -3.17 -15.86
CA MET A 53 8.75 -2.05 -16.40
C MET A 53 9.63 -0.86 -16.78
N ARG A 54 9.31 -0.22 -17.91
CA ARG A 54 9.97 1.01 -18.35
C ARG A 54 9.43 2.21 -17.59
N LEU A 55 10.24 3.28 -17.51
CA LEU A 55 9.89 4.50 -16.78
C LEU A 55 8.54 5.10 -17.22
N HIS A 56 8.27 5.13 -18.53
CA HIS A 56 7.01 5.67 -19.04
C HIS A 56 5.78 4.84 -18.62
N GLU A 57 5.94 3.51 -18.46
CA GLU A 57 4.85 2.63 -17.99
C GLU A 57 4.55 2.86 -16.51
N LEU A 58 5.62 3.03 -15.70
CA LEU A 58 5.48 3.40 -14.29
C LEU A 58 4.79 4.76 -14.15
N THR A 59 5.25 5.75 -14.93
CA THR A 59 4.71 7.11 -14.94
C THR A 59 3.23 7.10 -15.31
N ALA A 60 2.85 6.41 -16.39
CA ALA A 60 1.46 6.29 -16.80
C ALA A 60 0.59 5.61 -15.73
N GLY A 61 1.12 4.59 -15.05
CA GLY A 61 0.42 3.92 -13.95
C GLY A 61 0.19 4.83 -12.73
N ILE A 62 1.17 5.67 -12.39
CA ILE A 62 1.08 6.61 -11.27
C ILE A 62 0.08 7.73 -11.58
N PHE A 63 0.17 8.36 -12.75
CA PHE A 63 -0.73 9.45 -13.13
C PHE A 63 -2.17 8.98 -13.37
N GLY A 64 -2.36 7.72 -13.77
CA GLY A 64 -3.68 7.11 -13.91
C GLY A 64 -4.38 6.81 -12.57
N ALA A 65 -3.68 6.86 -11.44
CA ALA A 65 -4.28 6.64 -10.13
C ALA A 65 -5.09 7.86 -9.66
N THR A 66 -6.26 7.62 -9.09
CA THR A 66 -7.07 8.66 -8.44
C THR A 66 -6.95 8.60 -6.91
N ALA A 67 -7.07 9.75 -6.24
CA ALA A 67 -6.99 9.81 -4.78
C ALA A 67 -8.07 8.94 -4.09
N SER A 68 -9.28 8.90 -4.65
CA SER A 68 -10.40 8.10 -4.15
C SER A 68 -10.09 6.59 -4.18
N GLU A 69 -9.49 6.10 -5.25
CA GLU A 69 -9.10 4.69 -5.37
C GLU A 69 -7.99 4.31 -4.37
N VAL A 70 -6.98 5.19 -4.24
CA VAL A 70 -5.88 4.98 -3.30
C VAL A 70 -6.40 4.97 -1.86
N LEU A 71 -7.24 5.94 -1.49
CA LEU A 71 -7.84 6.02 -0.16
C LEU A 71 -8.69 4.78 0.15
N SER A 72 -9.55 4.38 -0.79
CA SER A 72 -10.39 3.18 -0.65
C SER A 72 -9.53 1.92 -0.47
N TYR A 73 -8.44 1.81 -1.23
CA TYR A 73 -7.49 0.71 -1.11
C TYR A 73 -6.83 0.66 0.28
N MET A 74 -6.42 1.81 0.81
CA MET A 74 -5.80 1.90 2.14
C MET A 74 -6.77 1.50 3.24
N GLN A 75 -7.99 2.04 3.22
CA GLN A 75 -9.06 1.70 4.17
C GLN A 75 -9.36 0.19 4.18
N ILE A 76 -9.47 -0.44 3.01
CA ILE A 76 -9.69 -1.89 2.90
C ILE A 76 -8.52 -2.68 3.47
N LYS A 77 -7.27 -2.24 3.23
CA LYS A 77 -6.09 -2.92 3.78
C LYS A 77 -6.00 -2.81 5.29
N ASP A 78 -6.27 -1.64 5.85
CA ASP A 78 -6.25 -1.42 7.29
C ASP A 78 -7.36 -2.19 7.99
N PHE A 79 -8.56 -2.22 7.40
CA PHE A 79 -9.66 -3.04 7.90
C PHE A 79 -9.28 -4.53 7.95
N LYS A 80 -8.76 -5.09 6.86
CA LYS A 80 -8.31 -6.50 6.81
C LYS A 80 -7.18 -6.79 7.80
N ARG A 81 -6.23 -5.86 7.96
CA ARG A 81 -5.15 -6.00 8.93
C ARG A 81 -5.68 -6.04 10.36
N ASN A 82 -6.63 -5.17 10.68
CA ASN A 82 -7.26 -5.15 12.00
C ASN A 82 -8.02 -6.45 12.27
N GLU A 83 -8.80 -6.95 11.30
CA GLU A 83 -9.47 -8.24 11.42
C GLU A 83 -8.48 -9.40 11.69
N LEU A 84 -7.35 -9.44 10.98
CA LEU A 84 -6.31 -10.46 11.17
C LEU A 84 -5.67 -10.35 12.57
N ASN A 85 -5.35 -9.14 13.02
CA ASN A 85 -4.77 -8.92 14.35
C ASN A 85 -5.74 -9.33 15.48
N LEU A 86 -7.02 -9.04 15.31
CA LEU A 86 -8.06 -9.45 16.27
C LEU A 86 -8.19 -10.98 16.34
N LYS A 87 -8.09 -11.68 15.20
CA LYS A 87 -8.09 -13.15 15.17
C LYS A 87 -6.88 -13.74 15.90
N LEU A 88 -5.68 -13.23 15.62
CA LEU A 88 -4.44 -13.68 16.28
C LEU A 88 -4.50 -13.47 17.80
N SER A 89 -4.93 -12.28 18.25
CA SER A 89 -5.07 -11.98 19.68
C SER A 89 -6.06 -12.92 20.38
N ASN A 90 -7.18 -13.26 19.73
CA ASN A 90 -8.14 -14.23 20.26
C ASN A 90 -7.56 -15.65 20.34
N GLU A 91 -6.79 -16.07 19.34
CA GLU A 91 -6.10 -17.38 19.35
C GLU A 91 -5.03 -17.45 20.46
N GLU A 92 -4.27 -16.38 20.67
CA GLU A 92 -3.29 -16.24 21.76
C GLU A 92 -3.97 -16.33 23.14
N LEU A 93 -5.09 -15.61 23.33
CA LEU A 93 -5.88 -15.69 24.56
C LEU A 93 -6.41 -17.11 24.79
N GLN A 94 -6.93 -17.79 23.76
CA GLN A 94 -7.39 -19.17 23.88
C GLN A 94 -6.25 -20.12 24.27
N GLY A 95 -5.03 -19.89 23.76
CA GLY A 95 -3.83 -20.63 24.16
C GLY A 95 -3.53 -20.54 25.66
N LEU A 96 -3.76 -19.38 26.28
CA LEU A 96 -3.52 -19.15 27.72
C LEU A 96 -4.52 -19.86 28.64
N PHE A 97 -5.73 -20.15 28.16
CA PHE A 97 -6.75 -20.88 28.95
C PHE A 97 -6.63 -22.40 28.84
N HIS A 98 -5.65 -22.92 28.09
CA HIS A 98 -5.35 -24.34 28.15
C HIS A 98 -4.67 -24.67 29.48
N PRO A 99 -5.13 -25.70 30.20
CA PRO A 99 -4.50 -26.07 31.47
C PRO A 99 -3.02 -26.38 31.24
N LEU A 100 -2.16 -25.84 32.11
CA LEU A 100 -0.76 -26.25 32.19
C LEU A 100 -0.76 -27.77 32.40
N LYS A 101 -0.34 -28.53 31.38
CA LYS A 101 -0.09 -29.95 31.55
C LYS A 101 1.05 -30.09 32.56
N GLU A 102 0.73 -30.77 33.66
CA GLU A 102 1.62 -31.15 34.76
C GLU A 102 2.89 -31.86 34.28
#